data_AF-A0A662WJP5-F1
#
_entry.id   AF-A0A662WJP5-F1
#
_cell.length_a   1.000
_cell.length_b   1.000
_cell.length_c   1.000
_cell.angle_alpha   90.00
_cell.angle_beta   90.00
_cell.angle_gamma   90.00
#
_symmetry.space_group_name_H-M   'P 1'
#
loop_
_entity.id
_entity.type
_entity.pdbx_description
1 polymer ?
#
loop_
_entity_poly.entity_id
_entity_poly.type
_entity_poly.pdbx_seq_one_letter_code
_entity_poly.pdbx_strand_id
1 'polypeptide(L)'
;MFTFDKHDTVLALGSFSKILAPALRLGWIQGSTKLLSKIEACGQLDSSGGINPVISGIVHSAITSGLQQQHLDGTVQTLWQRADALMKELKAHLPDDVTFEVPDGGYFVLVRLPEGMNANELLPIAQKHKVMYLPGASFSQNMKNYLRLSFSWYDYHDLELGARRLSDAIREYSQVFAAQQKEVAAAAKTETSSEGKGVRIAVHGHDGRLGSLIVSEIQKLTDHSASFAGAVVTRFEGVQAPDLNNVDVVIDVTLPAGTKKVISYLREQKDAGKISKLPALVVGTTGALPMEDLEAYSKLAPVALRSNFSVGVPLVAELIKAAAFKLPAEGWNVEVTEIHHTKKLDAPSGTAKTLVKSLAATGAPCLGPSGQVPAHSLRLGDEVGQHTVLFAGPGERIEIVHQATRREVFAIGAVRVATQAASLPLGLHSD
;
A
#
# COMPACT_ATOMS: atom_id res chain seq x y z
N MET A 1 33.43 -2.09 -25.73
CA MET A 1 33.66 -1.10 -24.66
C MET A 1 35.15 -0.79 -24.52
N PHE A 2 36.00 -1.77 -24.18
CA PHE A 2 37.46 -1.57 -24.12
C PHE A 2 38.10 -1.16 -25.45
N THR A 3 37.51 -1.55 -26.58
CA THR A 3 37.92 -1.11 -27.92
C THR A 3 37.82 0.39 -28.16
N PHE A 4 37.05 1.14 -27.35
CA PHE A 4 36.92 2.59 -27.45
C PHE A 4 37.75 3.34 -26.40
N ASP A 5 38.40 2.64 -25.46
CA ASP A 5 39.22 3.24 -24.42
C ASP A 5 40.64 3.48 -24.97
N LYS A 6 40.92 4.73 -25.35
CA LYS A 6 42.24 5.15 -25.86
C LYS A 6 43.21 5.59 -24.75
N HIS A 7 42.74 5.65 -23.50
CA HIS A 7 43.49 6.27 -22.40
C HIS A 7 43.74 5.31 -21.23
N ASP A 8 43.34 4.04 -21.36
CA ASP A 8 43.49 3.00 -20.34
C ASP A 8 42.85 3.41 -19.02
N THR A 9 41.65 3.98 -19.09
CA THR A 9 40.91 4.56 -17.94
C THR A 9 39.64 3.80 -17.59
N VAL A 10 39.27 2.79 -18.37
CA VAL A 10 38.02 2.05 -18.18
C VAL A 10 38.27 0.75 -17.42
N LEU A 11 37.45 0.51 -16.39
CA LEU A 11 37.27 -0.80 -15.75
C LEU A 11 35.87 -1.32 -16.10
N ALA A 12 35.77 -2.62 -16.36
CA ALA A 12 34.50 -3.33 -16.35
C ALA A 12 34.45 -4.27 -15.15
N LEU A 13 33.29 -4.29 -14.50
CA LEU A 13 33.01 -5.16 -13.36
C LEU A 13 32.01 -6.21 -13.83
N GLY A 14 32.34 -7.48 -13.57
CA GLY A 14 31.46 -8.60 -13.84
C GLY A 14 31.09 -9.37 -12.57
N SER A 15 30.05 -10.18 -12.65
CA SER A 15 29.56 -10.99 -11.53
C SER A 15 29.24 -12.41 -11.99
N PHE A 16 29.63 -13.40 -11.19
CA PHE A 16 29.24 -14.79 -11.42
C PHE A 16 27.82 -15.12 -10.97
N SER A 17 27.08 -14.16 -10.40
CA SER A 17 25.75 -14.39 -9.82
C SER A 17 24.71 -14.92 -10.81
N LYS A 18 24.85 -14.61 -12.10
CA LYS A 18 23.95 -15.06 -13.18
C LYS A 18 24.59 -16.07 -14.14
N ILE A 19 25.85 -16.44 -13.88
CA ILE A 19 26.65 -17.35 -14.72
C ILE A 19 26.79 -18.70 -14.03
N LEU A 20 27.02 -18.70 -12.71
CA LEU A 20 27.18 -19.90 -11.90
C LEU A 20 26.13 -19.98 -10.80
N ALA A 21 26.16 -19.05 -9.84
CA ALA A 21 25.17 -19.02 -8.77
C ALA A 21 25.16 -17.67 -8.03
N PRO A 22 23.98 -17.15 -7.65
CA PRO A 22 23.85 -15.85 -7.00
C PRO A 22 24.56 -15.77 -5.63
N ALA A 23 24.57 -16.86 -4.87
CA ALA A 23 25.11 -16.92 -3.52
C ALA A 23 26.66 -16.88 -3.43
N LEU A 24 27.37 -16.99 -4.57
CA LEU A 24 28.84 -17.02 -4.57
C LEU A 24 29.46 -15.71 -4.10
N ARG A 25 28.73 -14.58 -4.23
CA ARG A 25 29.23 -13.22 -3.93
C ARG A 25 30.62 -12.96 -4.55
N LEU A 26 30.86 -13.52 -5.73
CA LEU A 26 32.11 -13.40 -6.46
C LEU A 26 31.86 -12.69 -7.80
N GLY A 27 32.79 -11.80 -8.16
CA GLY A 27 32.85 -11.14 -9.44
C GLY A 27 34.26 -11.07 -9.98
N TRP A 28 34.45 -10.37 -11.08
CA TRP A 28 35.76 -10.12 -11.66
C TRP A 28 35.88 -8.67 -12.10
N ILE A 29 37.12 -8.21 -12.21
CA ILE A 29 37.47 -6.91 -12.76
C ILE A 29 38.23 -7.16 -14.05
N GLN A 30 37.85 -6.44 -15.09
CA GLN A 30 38.57 -6.41 -16.36
C GLN A 30 39.01 -4.96 -16.63
N GLY A 31 40.25 -4.76 -17.06
CA GLY A 31 40.80 -3.43 -17.28
C GLY A 31 42.22 -3.45 -17.83
N SER A 32 42.78 -2.26 -18.04
CA SER A 32 44.18 -2.11 -18.45
C SER A 32 45.14 -2.50 -17.33
N THR A 33 46.33 -2.99 -17.69
CA THR A 33 47.39 -3.34 -16.72
C THR A 33 47.75 -2.14 -15.83
N LYS A 34 47.69 -0.91 -16.38
CA LYS A 34 47.92 0.34 -15.66
C LYS A 34 46.95 0.54 -14.48
N LEU A 35 45.69 0.14 -14.63
CA LEU A 35 44.69 0.25 -13.57
C LEU A 35 44.72 -0.97 -12.63
N LEU A 36 44.84 -2.17 -13.19
CA LEU A 36 44.84 -3.41 -12.41
C LEU A 36 46.04 -3.48 -11.45
N SER A 37 47.24 -3.06 -11.88
CA SER A 37 48.43 -3.00 -11.01
C SER A 37 48.24 -2.10 -9.78
N LYS A 38 47.47 -1.01 -9.89
CA LYS A 38 47.14 -0.15 -8.75
C LYS A 38 46.17 -0.82 -7.77
N ILE A 39 45.25 -1.62 -8.28
CA ILE A 39 44.29 -2.39 -7.47
C ILE A 39 45.03 -3.52 -6.76
N GLU A 40 45.90 -4.25 -7.47
CA GLU A 40 46.74 -5.31 -6.92
C GLU A 40 47.66 -4.81 -5.79
N ALA A 41 48.22 -3.60 -5.94
CA ALA A 41 49.05 -2.97 -4.92
C ALA A 41 48.24 -2.32 -3.77
N CYS A 42 46.91 -2.41 -3.79
CA CYS A 42 46.08 -1.84 -2.74
C CYS A 42 46.15 -2.70 -1.47
N GLY A 43 46.49 -2.07 -0.34
CA GLY A 43 46.56 -2.74 0.98
C GLY A 43 45.26 -3.41 1.42
N GLN A 44 44.12 -3.08 0.81
CA GLN A 44 42.84 -3.76 1.04
C GLN A 44 42.87 -5.24 0.61
N LEU A 45 43.59 -5.56 -0.47
CA LEU A 45 43.77 -6.94 -0.93
C LEU A 45 44.80 -7.69 -0.08
N ASP A 46 45.79 -6.99 0.46
CA ASP A 46 46.91 -7.57 1.21
C ASP A 46 46.60 -7.80 2.70
N SER A 47 45.84 -6.90 3.35
CA SER A 47 45.69 -6.90 4.82
C SER A 47 44.25 -6.84 5.35
N SER A 48 43.21 -6.67 4.51
CA SER A 48 41.81 -6.55 4.98
C SER A 48 41.03 -7.88 5.03
N GLY A 49 41.71 -9.03 4.98
CA GLY A 49 41.05 -10.36 4.89
C GLY A 49 40.69 -10.81 3.47
N GLY A 50 41.02 -10.01 2.46
CA GLY A 50 41.16 -10.41 1.06
C GLY A 50 39.90 -10.83 0.29
N ILE A 51 40.14 -11.22 -0.98
CA ILE A 51 39.18 -11.88 -1.87
C ILE A 51 38.94 -13.30 -1.31
N ASN A 52 37.68 -13.77 -1.26
CA ASN A 52 37.33 -15.11 -0.77
C ASN A 52 38.10 -16.20 -1.56
N PRO A 53 39.18 -16.80 -1.00
CA PRO A 53 40.10 -17.61 -1.79
C PRO A 53 39.50 -18.99 -2.11
N VAL A 54 38.63 -19.50 -1.23
CA VAL A 54 37.94 -20.79 -1.41
C VAL A 54 36.98 -20.71 -2.59
N ILE A 55 36.09 -19.71 -2.59
CA ILE A 55 35.13 -19.54 -3.69
C ILE A 55 35.85 -19.18 -4.98
N SER A 56 36.91 -18.37 -4.92
CA SER A 56 37.73 -18.04 -6.09
C SER A 56 38.40 -19.28 -6.69
N GLY A 57 38.95 -20.18 -5.86
CA GLY A 57 39.55 -21.43 -6.31
C GLY A 57 38.53 -22.38 -6.96
N ILE A 58 37.31 -22.49 -6.38
CA ILE A 58 36.22 -23.28 -6.96
C ILE A 58 35.82 -22.72 -8.33
N VAL A 59 35.59 -21.40 -8.43
CA VAL A 59 35.21 -20.75 -9.69
C VAL A 59 36.33 -20.84 -10.72
N HIS A 60 37.59 -20.65 -10.30
CA HIS A 60 38.76 -20.83 -11.16
C HIS A 60 38.80 -22.25 -11.75
N SER A 61 38.66 -23.28 -10.91
CA SER A 61 38.60 -24.68 -11.34
C SER A 61 37.46 -24.93 -12.32
N ALA A 62 36.27 -24.38 -12.05
CA ALA A 62 35.12 -24.50 -12.95
C ALA A 62 35.37 -23.84 -14.32
N ILE A 63 36.06 -22.71 -14.37
CA ILE A 63 36.44 -22.03 -15.61
C ILE A 63 37.50 -22.86 -16.37
N THR A 64 38.59 -23.23 -15.71
CA THR A 64 39.72 -23.92 -16.37
C THR A 64 39.38 -25.33 -16.83
N SER A 65 38.44 -26.00 -16.16
CA SER A 65 37.93 -27.32 -16.56
C SER A 65 36.84 -27.26 -17.64
N GLY A 66 36.34 -26.07 -17.99
CA GLY A 66 35.22 -25.89 -18.92
C GLY A 66 33.83 -26.16 -18.32
N LEU A 67 33.75 -26.60 -17.06
CA LEU A 67 32.47 -26.86 -16.36
C LEU A 67 31.59 -25.61 -16.27
N GLN A 68 32.18 -24.42 -16.17
CA GLN A 68 31.43 -23.16 -16.18
C GLN A 68 30.68 -22.96 -17.49
N GLN A 69 31.32 -23.24 -18.63
CA GLN A 69 30.69 -23.08 -19.95
C GLN A 69 29.59 -24.13 -20.14
N GLN A 70 29.86 -25.39 -19.79
CA GLN A 70 28.86 -26.47 -19.84
C GLN A 70 27.63 -26.14 -18.98
N HIS A 71 27.82 -25.62 -17.77
CA HIS A 71 26.73 -25.19 -16.90
C HIS A 71 25.94 -24.02 -17.49
N LEU A 72 26.63 -23.02 -18.07
CA LEU A 72 26.00 -21.87 -18.69
C LEU A 72 25.16 -22.29 -19.90
N ASP A 73 25.68 -23.15 -20.78
CA ASP A 73 24.96 -23.65 -21.96
C ASP A 73 23.67 -24.38 -21.55
N GLY A 74 23.75 -25.26 -20.55
CA GLY A 74 22.58 -25.95 -20.01
C GLY A 74 21.57 -25.01 -19.35
N THR A 75 22.05 -23.99 -18.64
CA THR A 75 21.20 -22.97 -18.01
C THR A 75 20.47 -22.13 -19.06
N VAL A 76 21.19 -21.67 -20.08
CA VAL A 76 20.63 -20.91 -21.20
C VAL A 76 19.56 -21.74 -21.92
N GLN A 77 19.86 -23.00 -22.24
CA GLN A 77 18.90 -23.90 -22.87
C GLN A 77 17.63 -24.08 -22.02
N THR A 78 17.80 -24.35 -20.72
CA THR A 78 16.67 -24.56 -19.78
C THR A 78 15.80 -23.31 -19.66
N LEU A 79 16.43 -22.14 -19.51
CA LEU A 79 15.71 -20.88 -19.36
C LEU A 79 14.99 -20.48 -20.65
N TRP A 80 15.59 -20.74 -21.81
CA TRP A 80 14.92 -20.50 -23.09
C TRP A 80 13.71 -21.41 -23.29
N GLN A 81 13.82 -22.69 -22.94
CA GLN A 81 12.67 -23.60 -23.02
C GLN A 81 11.53 -23.15 -22.10
N ARG A 82 11.83 -22.66 -20.89
CA ARG A 82 10.83 -22.11 -19.97
C ARG A 82 10.22 -20.80 -20.47
N ALA A 83 11.04 -19.90 -21.00
CA ALA A 83 10.57 -18.67 -21.60
C ALA A 83 9.65 -18.96 -22.79
N ASP A 84 10.01 -19.91 -23.66
CA ASP A 84 9.20 -20.32 -24.81
C ASP A 84 7.86 -20.91 -24.39
N ALA A 85 7.84 -21.80 -23.40
CA ALA A 85 6.60 -22.34 -22.85
C ALA A 85 5.67 -21.24 -22.31
N LEU A 86 6.21 -20.31 -21.52
CA LEU A 86 5.46 -19.17 -21.01
C LEU A 86 4.94 -18.27 -22.15
N MET A 87 5.80 -17.89 -23.09
CA MET A 87 5.44 -16.98 -24.20
C MET A 87 4.44 -17.59 -25.16
N LYS A 88 4.55 -18.90 -25.46
CA LYS A 88 3.59 -19.64 -26.28
C LYS A 88 2.19 -19.56 -25.66
N GLU A 89 2.11 -19.80 -24.35
CA GLU A 89 0.85 -19.79 -23.63
C GLU A 89 0.27 -18.36 -23.50
N LEU A 90 1.12 -17.37 -23.21
CA LEU A 90 0.73 -15.96 -23.22
C LEU A 90 0.21 -15.54 -24.59
N LYS A 91 0.87 -15.93 -25.69
CA LYS A 91 0.42 -15.60 -27.05
C LYS A 91 -0.92 -16.26 -27.40
N ALA A 92 -1.18 -17.45 -26.89
CA ALA A 92 -2.43 -18.17 -27.15
C ALA A 92 -3.60 -17.61 -26.35
N HIS A 93 -3.35 -17.07 -25.15
CA HIS A 93 -4.40 -16.73 -24.22
C HIS A 93 -4.50 -15.25 -23.87
N LEU A 94 -3.50 -14.39 -24.03
CA LEU A 94 -3.65 -12.98 -23.66
C LEU A 94 -4.77 -12.29 -24.47
N PRO A 95 -5.47 -11.29 -23.88
CA PRO A 95 -6.37 -10.42 -24.64
C PRO A 95 -5.64 -9.66 -25.76
N ASP A 96 -6.34 -9.35 -26.85
CA ASP A 96 -5.75 -8.75 -28.06
C ASP A 96 -5.07 -7.38 -27.84
N ASP A 97 -5.50 -6.64 -26.82
CA ASP A 97 -4.99 -5.32 -26.44
C ASP A 97 -3.83 -5.37 -25.43
N VAL A 98 -3.41 -6.58 -25.05
CA VAL A 98 -2.28 -6.84 -24.15
C VAL A 98 -1.13 -7.42 -24.95
N THR A 99 0.05 -6.83 -24.79
CA THR A 99 1.25 -7.24 -25.53
C THR A 99 2.34 -7.71 -24.58
N PHE A 100 3.35 -8.42 -25.08
CA PHE A 100 4.53 -8.75 -24.30
C PHE A 100 5.80 -8.64 -25.15
N GLU A 101 6.92 -8.35 -24.49
CA GLU A 101 8.23 -8.26 -25.12
C GLU A 101 8.92 -9.62 -25.11
N VAL A 102 9.40 -10.05 -26.28
CA VAL A 102 10.25 -11.24 -26.38
C VAL A 102 11.61 -10.87 -25.80
N PRO A 103 12.07 -11.54 -24.73
CA PRO A 103 13.35 -11.21 -24.13
C PRO A 103 14.49 -11.55 -25.10
N ASP A 104 15.62 -10.84 -24.99
CA ASP A 104 16.90 -11.17 -25.63
C ASP A 104 17.88 -11.84 -24.63
N GLY A 105 17.49 -11.91 -23.35
CA GLY A 105 18.19 -12.58 -22.27
C GLY A 105 17.54 -12.35 -20.90
N GLY A 106 18.14 -12.91 -19.85
CA GLY A 106 17.66 -12.77 -18.47
C GLY A 106 16.61 -13.80 -18.06
N TYR A 107 15.71 -13.40 -17.16
CA TYR A 107 14.79 -14.30 -16.46
C TYR A 107 13.32 -13.89 -16.56
N PHE A 108 13.04 -12.83 -17.33
CA PHE A 108 11.75 -12.16 -17.27
C PHE A 108 11.15 -11.91 -18.65
N VAL A 109 9.83 -12.05 -18.72
CA VAL A 109 8.99 -11.53 -19.81
C VAL A 109 8.26 -10.30 -19.28
N LEU A 110 8.31 -9.20 -20.04
CA LEU A 110 7.55 -7.99 -19.72
C LEU A 110 6.23 -8.01 -20.50
N VAL A 111 5.12 -7.97 -19.77
CA VAL A 111 3.77 -7.85 -20.34
C VAL A 111 3.29 -6.42 -20.15
N ARG A 112 2.71 -5.82 -21.20
CA ARG A 112 2.19 -4.46 -21.23
C ARG A 112 0.67 -4.49 -21.38
N LEU A 113 -0.02 -3.95 -20.38
CA LEU A 113 -1.46 -3.71 -20.42
C LEU A 113 -1.78 -2.46 -21.27
N PRO A 114 -3.04 -2.32 -21.73
CA PRO A 114 -3.54 -1.10 -22.36
C PRO A 114 -3.20 0.18 -21.59
N GLU A 115 -3.12 1.30 -22.31
CA GLU A 115 -2.89 2.59 -21.68
C GLU A 115 -4.04 2.97 -20.73
N GLY A 116 -3.69 3.58 -19.59
CA GLY A 116 -4.63 3.92 -18.52
C GLY A 116 -4.84 2.81 -17.49
N MET A 117 -4.52 1.55 -17.81
CA MET A 117 -4.56 0.45 -16.83
C MET A 117 -3.34 0.46 -15.90
N ASN A 118 -3.53 -0.01 -14.67
CA ASN A 118 -2.49 -0.01 -13.64
C ASN A 118 -2.22 -1.44 -13.14
N ALA A 119 -1.00 -1.90 -13.32
CA ALA A 119 -0.56 -3.23 -12.91
C ALA A 119 -0.61 -3.44 -11.39
N ASN A 120 -0.63 -2.39 -10.56
CA ASN A 120 -0.84 -2.54 -9.12
C ASN A 120 -2.29 -2.84 -8.77
N GLU A 121 -3.25 -2.29 -9.52
CA GLU A 121 -4.69 -2.49 -9.30
C GLU A 121 -5.15 -3.88 -9.77
N LEU A 122 -4.50 -4.42 -10.82
CA LEU A 122 -4.70 -5.80 -11.26
C LEU A 122 -4.17 -6.83 -10.23
N LEU A 123 -3.17 -6.48 -9.40
CA LEU A 123 -2.47 -7.46 -8.57
C LEU A 123 -3.38 -8.20 -7.56
N PRO A 124 -4.31 -7.54 -6.84
CA PRO A 124 -5.29 -8.23 -5.99
C PRO A 124 -6.23 -9.16 -6.77
N ILE A 125 -6.58 -8.82 -8.02
CA ILE A 125 -7.42 -9.67 -8.88
C ILE A 125 -6.60 -10.91 -9.30
N ALA A 126 -5.38 -10.72 -9.78
CA ALA A 126 -4.46 -11.80 -10.12
C ALA A 126 -4.24 -12.78 -8.95
N GLN A 127 -4.13 -12.27 -7.71
CA GLN A 127 -4.01 -13.10 -6.51
C GLN A 127 -5.24 -13.99 -6.27
N LYS A 128 -6.47 -13.52 -6.55
CA LYS A 128 -7.68 -14.35 -6.48
C LYS A 128 -7.64 -15.49 -7.50
N HIS A 129 -7.05 -15.23 -8.68
CA HIS A 129 -6.77 -16.23 -9.72
C HIS A 129 -5.55 -17.11 -9.40
N LYS A 130 -4.95 -16.98 -8.21
CA LYS A 130 -3.78 -17.76 -7.76
C LYS A 130 -2.56 -17.58 -8.67
N VAL A 131 -2.33 -16.36 -9.14
CA VAL A 131 -1.12 -15.97 -9.89
C VAL A 131 -0.58 -14.64 -9.35
N MET A 132 0.73 -14.42 -9.47
CA MET A 132 1.40 -13.22 -9.00
C MET A 132 2.47 -12.79 -9.99
N TYR A 133 2.75 -11.50 -10.04
CA TYR A 133 3.82 -10.88 -10.81
C TYR A 133 4.38 -9.68 -10.06
N LEU A 134 5.47 -9.09 -10.55
CA LEU A 134 5.98 -7.83 -10.03
C LEU A 134 5.48 -6.65 -10.89
N PRO A 135 4.77 -5.67 -10.32
CA PRO A 135 4.36 -4.48 -11.06
C PRO A 135 5.56 -3.68 -11.56
N GLY A 136 5.48 -3.18 -12.80
CA GLY A 136 6.54 -2.37 -13.43
C GLY A 136 6.84 -1.08 -12.68
N ALA A 137 5.84 -0.53 -11.99
CA ALA A 137 5.97 0.66 -11.13
C ALA A 137 7.04 0.52 -10.04
N SER A 138 7.37 -0.71 -9.62
CA SER A 138 8.47 -0.97 -8.68
C SER A 138 9.87 -0.71 -9.26
N PHE A 139 9.99 -0.61 -10.59
CA PHE A 139 11.25 -0.38 -11.30
C PHE A 139 11.32 1.00 -11.96
N SER A 140 10.18 1.56 -12.37
CA SER A 140 10.10 2.90 -12.95
C SER A 140 8.68 3.46 -12.88
N GLN A 141 8.54 4.76 -12.60
CA GLN A 141 7.24 5.45 -12.60
C GLN A 141 6.55 5.44 -13.98
N ASN A 142 7.30 5.27 -15.06
CA ASN A 142 6.78 5.23 -16.43
C ASN A 142 6.28 3.83 -16.84
N MET A 143 6.33 2.85 -15.93
CA MET A 143 5.97 1.46 -16.20
C MET A 143 4.73 1.00 -15.41
N LYS A 144 3.78 1.91 -15.17
CA LYS A 144 2.58 1.64 -14.37
C LYS A 144 1.71 0.51 -14.94
N ASN A 145 1.68 0.36 -16.26
CA ASN A 145 0.91 -0.65 -16.99
C ASN A 145 1.73 -1.91 -17.34
N TYR A 146 2.93 -2.09 -16.77
CA TYR A 146 3.78 -3.24 -17.07
C TYR A 146 3.73 -4.28 -15.95
N LEU A 147 3.82 -5.55 -16.33
CA LEU A 147 3.98 -6.69 -15.44
C LEU A 147 5.30 -7.37 -15.77
N ARG A 148 6.06 -7.75 -14.74
CA ARG A 148 7.27 -8.55 -14.89
C ARG A 148 7.00 -9.98 -14.45
N LEU A 149 7.02 -10.91 -15.39
CA LEU A 149 6.81 -12.34 -15.17
C LEU A 149 8.16 -13.05 -15.11
N SER A 150 8.39 -13.88 -14.10
CA SER A 150 9.61 -14.68 -13.98
C SER A 150 9.39 -16.10 -14.51
N PHE A 151 10.32 -16.58 -15.34
CA PHE A 151 10.34 -17.96 -15.83
C PHE A 151 11.50 -18.79 -15.29
N SER A 152 12.24 -18.29 -14.30
CA SER A 152 13.51 -18.92 -13.88
C SER A 152 13.38 -20.12 -12.94
N TRP A 153 12.24 -20.33 -12.29
CA TRP A 153 12.08 -21.32 -11.22
C TRP A 153 11.09 -22.43 -11.55
N TYR A 154 9.89 -22.04 -12.02
CA TYR A 154 8.77 -22.94 -12.25
C TYR A 154 9.00 -23.93 -13.40
N ASP A 155 8.31 -25.06 -13.35
CA ASP A 155 8.27 -26.01 -14.45
C ASP A 155 7.32 -25.57 -15.57
N TYR A 156 7.29 -26.34 -16.67
CA TYR A 156 6.49 -26.00 -17.85
C TYR A 156 4.99 -25.94 -17.55
N HIS A 157 4.47 -26.87 -16.75
CA HIS A 157 3.06 -26.95 -16.44
C HIS A 157 2.62 -25.76 -15.59
N ASP A 158 3.40 -25.39 -14.58
CA ASP A 158 3.12 -24.24 -13.73
C ASP A 158 3.21 -22.91 -14.50
N LEU A 159 4.15 -22.78 -15.44
CA LEU A 159 4.26 -21.60 -16.31
C LEU A 159 3.05 -21.47 -17.23
N GLU A 160 2.63 -22.57 -17.85
CA GLU A 160 1.44 -22.60 -18.70
C GLU A 160 0.17 -22.26 -17.90
N LEU A 161 -0.02 -22.91 -16.75
CA LEU A 161 -1.16 -22.65 -15.86
C LEU A 161 -1.16 -21.20 -15.34
N GLY A 162 0.02 -20.67 -15.00
CA GLY A 162 0.20 -19.29 -14.58
C GLY A 162 -0.20 -18.29 -15.67
N ALA A 163 0.20 -18.53 -16.92
CA ALA A 163 -0.17 -17.70 -18.06
C ALA A 163 -1.70 -17.70 -18.31
N ARG A 164 -2.35 -18.86 -18.26
CA ARG A 164 -3.82 -18.95 -18.40
C ARG A 164 -4.54 -18.15 -17.31
N ARG A 165 -4.18 -18.39 -16.04
CA ARG A 165 -4.74 -17.68 -14.88
C ARG A 165 -4.51 -16.17 -14.95
N LEU A 166 -3.32 -15.75 -15.39
CA LEU A 166 -3.01 -14.34 -15.56
C LEU A 166 -3.91 -13.72 -16.63
N SER A 167 -4.10 -14.43 -17.73
CA SER A 167 -4.99 -13.95 -18.79
C SER A 167 -6.44 -13.79 -18.32
N ASP A 168 -6.96 -14.74 -17.54
CA ASP A 168 -8.30 -14.65 -16.95
C ASP A 168 -8.42 -13.47 -15.97
N ALA A 169 -7.39 -13.24 -15.15
CA ALA A 169 -7.34 -12.07 -14.28
C ALA A 169 -7.34 -10.75 -15.06
N ILE A 170 -6.62 -10.69 -16.18
CA ILE A 170 -6.58 -9.49 -17.03
C ILE A 170 -7.94 -9.24 -17.68
N ARG A 171 -8.65 -10.29 -18.12
CA ARG A 171 -10.03 -10.15 -18.64
C ARG A 171 -10.98 -9.59 -17.59
N GLU A 172 -10.93 -10.11 -16.37
CA GLU A 172 -11.76 -9.62 -15.26
C GLU A 172 -11.44 -8.14 -14.96
N TYR A 173 -10.15 -7.80 -14.87
CA TYR A 173 -9.74 -6.41 -14.64
C TYR A 173 -10.17 -5.49 -15.78
N SER A 174 -10.10 -5.94 -17.03
CA SER A 174 -10.56 -5.17 -18.19
C SER A 174 -12.05 -4.87 -18.14
N GLN A 175 -12.87 -5.81 -17.63
CA GLN A 175 -14.30 -5.59 -17.42
C GLN A 175 -14.56 -4.55 -16.33
N VAL A 176 -13.85 -4.67 -15.20
CA VAL A 176 -13.95 -3.70 -14.07
C VAL A 176 -13.52 -2.31 -14.53
N PHE A 177 -12.40 -2.21 -15.23
CA PHE A 177 -11.86 -0.96 -15.75
C PHE A 177 -12.81 -0.31 -16.77
N ALA A 178 -13.39 -1.10 -17.69
CA ALA A 178 -14.37 -0.60 -18.65
C ALA A 178 -15.67 -0.12 -17.97
N ALA A 179 -16.11 -0.79 -16.90
CA ALA A 179 -17.26 -0.35 -16.10
C ALA A 179 -16.97 0.98 -15.41
N GLN A 180 -15.80 1.12 -14.78
CA GLN A 180 -15.35 2.37 -14.15
C GLN A 180 -15.22 3.50 -15.18
N GLN A 181 -14.65 3.25 -16.36
CA GLN A 181 -14.59 4.27 -17.41
C GLN A 181 -15.97 4.67 -17.94
N LYS A 182 -16.94 3.74 -18.02
CA LYS A 182 -18.32 4.05 -18.39
C LYS A 182 -19.04 4.86 -17.31
N GLU A 183 -18.81 4.57 -16.04
CA GLU A 183 -19.34 5.37 -14.92
C GLU A 183 -18.72 6.76 -14.89
N VAL A 184 -17.40 6.89 -15.10
CA VAL A 184 -16.71 8.18 -15.22
C VAL A 184 -17.15 8.94 -16.46
N ALA A 185 -17.36 8.28 -17.61
CA ALA A 185 -17.86 8.92 -18.83
C ALA A 185 -19.35 9.29 -18.75
N ALA A 186 -20.15 8.52 -18.00
CA ALA A 186 -21.54 8.85 -17.69
C ALA A 186 -21.62 10.02 -16.70
N ALA A 187 -20.74 10.06 -15.70
CA ALA A 187 -20.56 11.22 -14.82
C ALA A 187 -20.11 12.45 -15.62
N ALA A 188 -19.14 12.29 -16.52
CA ALA A 188 -18.65 13.37 -17.39
C ALA A 188 -19.69 13.88 -18.40
N LYS A 189 -20.63 13.03 -18.85
CA LYS A 189 -21.79 13.47 -19.66
C LYS A 189 -22.89 14.14 -18.85
N THR A 190 -22.88 13.98 -17.52
CA THR A 190 -23.76 14.70 -16.58
C THR A 190 -23.07 15.97 -16.05
N GLU A 191 -21.76 16.10 -16.25
CA GLU A 191 -20.91 17.22 -15.83
C GLU A 191 -20.42 18.05 -17.03
N THR A 192 -21.34 18.55 -17.86
CA THR A 192 -21.11 19.87 -18.47
C THR A 192 -21.55 20.95 -17.49
N SER A 193 -20.81 21.12 -16.38
CA SER A 193 -20.73 22.37 -15.58
C SER A 193 -20.04 22.20 -14.22
N SER A 194 -18.75 21.85 -14.16
CA SER A 194 -17.91 22.32 -13.04
C SER A 194 -16.42 22.18 -13.33
N GLU A 195 -15.86 23.17 -14.01
CA GLU A 195 -14.44 23.49 -13.87
C GLU A 195 -14.14 23.95 -12.43
N GLY A 196 -13.15 23.32 -11.78
CA GLY A 196 -12.24 23.99 -10.84
C GLY A 196 -12.75 24.43 -9.46
N LYS A 197 -13.58 23.66 -8.75
CA LYS A 197 -13.85 23.94 -7.32
C LYS A 197 -13.50 22.75 -6.43
N GLY A 198 -12.56 22.95 -5.49
CA GLY A 198 -12.23 21.96 -4.47
C GLY A 198 -13.38 21.64 -3.53
N VAL A 199 -13.20 20.58 -2.75
CA VAL A 199 -14.24 20.00 -1.88
C VAL A 199 -14.62 20.98 -0.75
N ARG A 200 -15.91 21.27 -0.60
CA ARG A 200 -16.43 22.17 0.43
C ARG A 200 -16.79 21.38 1.69
N ILE A 201 -16.03 21.60 2.76
CA ILE A 201 -16.08 20.79 3.98
C ILE A 201 -16.73 21.58 5.11
N ALA A 202 -17.80 21.04 5.68
CA ALA A 202 -18.33 21.50 6.96
C ALA A 202 -17.83 20.62 8.12
N VAL A 203 -17.69 21.21 9.30
CA VAL A 203 -17.14 20.50 10.48
C VAL A 203 -18.13 20.53 11.64
N HIS A 204 -18.51 19.35 12.12
CA HIS A 204 -19.23 19.16 13.37
C HIS A 204 -18.22 18.92 14.51
N GLY A 205 -18.30 19.73 15.57
CA GLY A 205 -17.29 19.76 16.64
C GLY A 205 -16.09 20.66 16.35
N HIS A 206 -16.27 21.68 15.50
CA HIS A 206 -15.23 22.62 15.05
C HIS A 206 -14.45 23.34 16.17
N ASP A 207 -15.04 23.46 17.36
CA ASP A 207 -14.51 24.11 18.56
C ASP A 207 -13.78 23.14 19.49
N GLY A 208 -13.86 21.84 19.20
CA GLY A 208 -13.13 20.79 19.91
C GLY A 208 -11.64 20.76 19.55
N ARG A 209 -10.85 20.01 20.33
CA ARG A 209 -9.40 19.87 20.15
C ARG A 209 -8.98 19.43 18.74
N LEU A 210 -9.72 18.50 18.14
CA LEU A 210 -9.42 18.02 16.77
C LEU A 210 -10.14 18.86 15.72
N GLY A 211 -11.40 19.26 15.96
CA GLY A 211 -12.17 20.07 15.02
C GLY A 211 -11.50 21.40 14.69
N SER A 212 -10.92 22.09 15.69
CA SER A 212 -10.26 23.38 15.45
C SER A 212 -8.98 23.22 14.63
N LEU A 213 -8.25 22.12 14.82
CA LEU A 213 -7.11 21.77 13.99
C LEU A 213 -7.55 21.43 12.56
N ILE A 214 -8.64 20.69 12.37
CA ILE A 214 -9.19 20.40 11.03
C ILE A 214 -9.52 21.70 10.30
N VAL A 215 -10.22 22.64 10.95
CA VAL A 215 -10.52 23.95 10.36
C VAL A 215 -9.24 24.69 10.00
N SER A 216 -8.24 24.70 10.90
CA SER A 216 -6.95 25.33 10.64
C SER A 216 -6.21 24.71 9.45
N GLU A 217 -6.21 23.38 9.32
CA GLU A 217 -5.56 22.69 8.21
C GLU A 217 -6.27 22.95 6.88
N ILE A 218 -7.61 22.98 6.85
CA ILE A 218 -8.37 23.34 5.64
C ILE A 218 -8.01 24.76 5.20
N GLN A 219 -7.91 25.71 6.14
CA GLN A 219 -7.60 27.11 5.84
C GLN A 219 -6.15 27.34 5.35
N LYS A 220 -5.23 26.41 5.64
CA LYS A 220 -3.83 26.46 5.17
C LYS A 220 -3.65 25.96 3.75
N LEU A 221 -4.64 25.29 3.16
CA LEU A 221 -4.54 24.74 1.81
C LEU A 221 -4.44 25.86 0.77
N THR A 222 -3.32 25.89 0.04
CA THR A 222 -3.05 26.86 -1.03
C THR A 222 -3.39 26.33 -2.42
N ASP A 223 -3.58 25.01 -2.55
CA ASP A 223 -3.89 24.32 -3.80
C ASP A 223 -5.39 24.32 -4.14
N HIS A 224 -6.21 24.95 -3.28
CA HIS A 224 -7.67 24.98 -3.37
C HIS A 224 -8.32 23.59 -3.48
N SER A 225 -7.65 22.54 -2.99
CA SER A 225 -8.17 21.17 -3.01
C SER A 225 -9.40 20.98 -2.11
N ALA A 226 -9.48 21.77 -1.02
CA ALA A 226 -10.65 21.87 -0.18
C ALA A 226 -10.84 23.28 0.39
N SER A 227 -12.05 23.58 0.85
CA SER A 227 -12.41 24.85 1.50
C SER A 227 -13.31 24.63 2.70
N PHE A 228 -13.21 25.48 3.71
CA PHE A 228 -14.06 25.40 4.90
C PHE A 228 -15.39 26.08 4.63
N ALA A 229 -16.46 25.27 4.53
CA ALA A 229 -17.80 25.76 4.24
C ALA A 229 -18.50 26.33 5.48
N GLY A 230 -18.17 25.83 6.68
CA GLY A 230 -18.73 26.33 7.94
C GLY A 230 -18.86 25.25 9.01
N ALA A 231 -19.35 25.64 10.19
CA ALA A 231 -19.64 24.72 11.28
C ALA A 231 -21.11 24.27 11.23
N VAL A 232 -21.37 23.01 11.56
CA VAL A 232 -22.73 22.46 11.67
C VAL A 232 -22.98 21.96 13.09
N VAL A 233 -24.24 22.01 13.54
CA VAL A 233 -24.69 21.54 14.87
C VAL A 233 -23.77 22.04 16.00
N THR A 234 -23.75 23.36 16.18
CA THR A 234 -22.87 24.04 17.14
C THR A 234 -23.48 24.07 18.55
N ARG A 235 -22.63 24.20 19.57
CA ARG A 235 -23.05 24.35 20.97
C ARG A 235 -23.32 25.82 21.36
N PHE A 236 -22.85 26.77 20.56
CA PHE A 236 -22.95 28.20 20.82
C PHE A 236 -24.13 28.79 20.06
N GLU A 237 -25.01 29.48 20.77
CA GLU A 237 -26.07 30.27 20.17
C GLU A 237 -25.46 31.39 19.30
N GLY A 238 -26.01 31.58 18.09
CA GLY A 238 -25.57 32.62 17.16
C GLY A 238 -24.59 32.20 16.06
N VAL A 239 -24.04 30.97 16.07
CA VAL A 239 -23.29 30.45 14.91
C VAL A 239 -24.27 29.89 13.88
N GLN A 240 -24.45 30.61 12.77
CA GLN A 240 -25.32 30.18 11.69
C GLN A 240 -24.65 29.04 10.89
N ALA A 241 -25.39 27.94 10.71
CA ALA A 241 -24.95 26.85 9.85
C ALA A 241 -24.81 27.33 8.39
N PRO A 242 -23.85 26.80 7.61
CA PRO A 242 -23.70 27.18 6.22
C PRO A 242 -24.89 26.71 5.38
N ASP A 243 -25.04 27.28 4.18
CA ASP A 243 -25.92 26.69 3.17
C ASP A 243 -25.38 25.31 2.81
N LEU A 244 -26.11 24.28 3.24
CA LEU A 244 -25.73 22.89 3.06
C LEU A 244 -25.78 22.43 1.59
N ASN A 245 -26.45 23.18 0.68
CA ASN A 245 -26.31 22.93 -0.76
C ASN A 245 -24.88 23.25 -1.26
N ASN A 246 -24.13 24.02 -0.47
CA ASN A 246 -22.74 24.33 -0.71
C ASN A 246 -21.77 23.49 0.15
N VAL A 247 -22.21 22.37 0.69
CA VAL A 247 -21.40 21.44 1.47
C VAL A 247 -21.35 20.10 0.75
N ASP A 248 -20.15 19.67 0.41
CA ASP A 248 -19.93 18.37 -0.24
C ASP A 248 -19.71 17.27 0.81
N VAL A 249 -19.05 17.62 1.92
CA VAL A 249 -18.67 16.70 2.99
C VAL A 249 -18.84 17.32 4.37
N VAL A 250 -19.35 16.55 5.32
CA VAL A 250 -19.37 16.89 6.74
C VAL A 250 -18.39 15.98 7.49
N ILE A 251 -17.44 16.57 8.23
CA ILE A 251 -16.58 15.83 9.15
C ILE A 251 -17.15 15.92 10.57
N ASP A 252 -17.42 14.78 11.20
CA ASP A 252 -17.86 14.64 12.59
C ASP A 252 -16.73 14.12 13.49
N VAL A 253 -16.29 14.96 14.42
CA VAL A 253 -15.26 14.64 15.44
C VAL A 253 -15.73 15.08 16.83
N THR A 254 -16.86 14.52 17.26
CA THR A 254 -17.55 14.89 18.50
C THR A 254 -17.61 13.74 19.51
N LEU A 255 -18.82 13.37 19.93
CA LEU A 255 -19.16 12.28 20.84
C LEU A 255 -20.31 11.51 20.18
N PRO A 256 -20.58 10.25 20.56
CA PRO A 256 -21.61 9.46 19.89
C PRO A 256 -23.01 10.12 19.84
N ALA A 257 -23.40 10.83 20.89
CA ALA A 257 -24.64 11.61 20.90
C ALA A 257 -24.62 12.79 19.90
N GLY A 258 -23.45 13.37 19.65
CA GLY A 258 -23.23 14.36 18.61
C GLY A 258 -23.37 13.77 17.21
N THR A 259 -22.77 12.61 16.94
CA THR A 259 -22.93 11.89 15.67
C THR A 259 -24.41 11.68 15.34
N LYS A 260 -25.21 11.28 16.33
CA LYS A 260 -26.66 11.14 16.14
C LYS A 260 -27.33 12.47 15.78
N LYS A 261 -26.99 13.55 16.49
CA LYS A 261 -27.54 14.89 16.22
C LYS A 261 -27.23 15.39 14.82
N VAL A 262 -26.01 15.22 14.32
CA VAL A 262 -25.65 15.68 12.97
C VAL A 262 -26.36 14.86 11.89
N ILE A 263 -26.53 13.55 12.09
CA ILE A 263 -27.32 12.71 11.18
C ILE A 263 -28.78 13.18 11.13
N SER A 264 -29.43 13.35 12.30
CA SER A 264 -30.81 13.84 12.38
C SER A 264 -30.96 15.20 11.72
N TYR A 265 -30.07 16.16 12.03
CA TYR A 265 -30.07 17.49 11.43
C TYR A 265 -30.00 17.46 9.90
N LEU A 266 -29.05 16.71 9.33
CA LEU A 266 -28.88 16.62 7.87
C LEU A 266 -30.09 15.98 7.20
N ARG A 267 -30.66 14.92 7.80
CA ARG A 267 -31.88 14.28 7.30
C ARG A 267 -33.08 15.20 7.36
N GLU A 268 -33.29 15.92 8.46
CA GLU A 268 -34.36 16.91 8.59
C GLU A 268 -34.27 18.02 7.54
N GLN A 269 -33.06 18.50 7.21
CA GLN A 269 -32.88 19.49 6.13
C GLN A 269 -33.23 18.89 4.76
N LYS A 270 -32.94 17.60 4.53
CA LYS A 270 -33.27 16.89 3.29
C LYS A 270 -34.77 16.66 3.17
N ASP A 271 -35.41 16.19 4.23
CA ASP A 271 -36.84 15.88 4.29
C ASP A 271 -37.69 17.16 4.19
N ALA A 272 -37.21 18.28 4.74
CA ALA A 272 -37.81 19.60 4.58
C ALA A 272 -37.57 20.25 3.20
N GLY A 273 -36.87 19.57 2.28
CA GLY A 273 -36.58 20.07 0.93
C GLY A 273 -35.59 21.24 0.88
N LYS A 274 -34.90 21.55 1.98
CA LYS A 274 -33.94 22.67 2.07
C LYS A 274 -32.60 22.36 1.39
N ILE A 275 -32.27 21.07 1.25
CA ILE A 275 -31.09 20.61 0.53
C ILE A 275 -31.44 19.64 -0.58
N SER A 276 -30.78 19.81 -1.73
CA SER A 276 -30.95 18.97 -2.91
C SER A 276 -30.32 17.59 -2.74
N LYS A 277 -29.17 17.49 -2.05
CA LYS A 277 -28.41 16.25 -1.81
C LYS A 277 -27.88 16.24 -0.38
N LEU A 278 -27.74 15.04 0.20
CA LEU A 278 -27.04 14.86 1.48
C LEU A 278 -25.52 14.88 1.24
N PRO A 279 -24.74 15.62 2.05
CA PRO A 279 -23.28 15.60 1.96
C PRO A 279 -22.74 14.22 2.35
N ALA A 280 -21.54 13.86 1.89
CA ALA A 280 -20.86 12.69 2.43
C ALA A 280 -20.53 12.93 3.91
N LEU A 281 -20.56 11.87 4.73
CA LEU A 281 -20.31 11.98 6.16
C LEU A 281 -19.01 11.25 6.53
N VAL A 282 -18.03 11.98 7.01
CA VAL A 282 -16.79 11.44 7.55
C VAL A 282 -16.88 11.43 9.07
N VAL A 283 -16.84 10.25 9.70
CA VAL A 283 -16.98 10.10 11.14
C VAL A 283 -15.65 9.66 11.75
N GLY A 284 -15.05 10.55 12.53
CA GLY A 284 -13.88 10.27 13.38
C GLY A 284 -14.23 10.14 14.86
N THR A 285 -15.50 10.30 15.22
CA THR A 285 -16.00 10.10 16.58
C THR A 285 -15.81 8.65 17.01
N THR A 286 -15.20 8.44 18.19
CA THR A 286 -15.00 7.10 18.76
C THR A 286 -15.99 6.82 19.90
N GLY A 287 -16.25 5.54 20.19
CA GLY A 287 -17.09 5.10 21.31
C GLY A 287 -18.31 4.29 20.84
N ALA A 288 -19.39 4.30 21.63
CA ALA A 288 -20.64 3.62 21.31
C ALA A 288 -21.45 4.40 20.26
N LEU A 289 -21.02 4.29 18.99
CA LEU A 289 -21.62 5.02 17.87
C LEU A 289 -23.05 4.54 17.54
N PRO A 290 -23.91 5.43 17.01
CA PRO A 290 -25.26 5.09 16.57
C PRO A 290 -25.23 4.36 15.21
N MET A 291 -24.86 3.07 15.22
CA MET A 291 -24.62 2.30 13.98
C MET A 291 -25.86 2.19 13.09
N GLU A 292 -27.05 2.01 13.66
CA GLU A 292 -28.30 1.95 12.89
C GLU A 292 -28.56 3.25 12.11
N ASP A 293 -28.30 4.40 12.75
CA ASP A 293 -28.46 5.72 12.12
C ASP A 293 -27.42 5.92 10.99
N LEU A 294 -26.18 5.47 11.21
CA LEU A 294 -25.10 5.54 10.21
C LEU A 294 -25.39 4.64 9.01
N GLU A 295 -25.86 3.42 9.23
CA GLU A 295 -26.25 2.48 8.17
C GLU A 295 -27.42 3.03 7.35
N ALA A 296 -28.43 3.60 8.03
CA ALA A 296 -29.55 4.26 7.35
C ALA A 296 -29.10 5.45 6.50
N TYR A 297 -28.19 6.29 7.02
CA TYR A 297 -27.62 7.42 6.28
C TYR A 297 -26.79 6.95 5.08
N SER A 298 -26.03 5.87 5.25
CA SER A 298 -25.13 5.33 4.23
C SER A 298 -25.83 4.87 2.94
N LYS A 299 -27.12 4.54 3.03
CA LYS A 299 -27.98 4.21 1.89
C LYS A 299 -28.33 5.43 1.02
N LEU A 300 -28.15 6.64 1.56
CA LEU A 300 -28.54 7.90 0.91
C LEU A 300 -27.34 8.78 0.53
N ALA A 301 -26.25 8.71 1.30
CA ALA A 301 -24.99 9.38 1.02
C ALA A 301 -23.80 8.57 1.54
N PRO A 302 -22.58 8.71 0.97
CA PRO A 302 -21.41 7.96 1.43
C PRO A 302 -21.07 8.26 2.88
N VAL A 303 -20.70 7.23 3.65
CA VAL A 303 -20.21 7.38 5.02
C VAL A 303 -18.81 6.78 5.13
N ALA A 304 -17.82 7.58 5.52
CA ALA A 304 -16.47 7.11 5.82
C ALA A 304 -16.26 7.10 7.34
N LEU A 305 -16.28 5.92 7.94
CA LEU A 305 -16.06 5.74 9.37
C LEU A 305 -14.58 5.41 9.62
N ARG A 306 -13.88 6.23 10.39
CA ARG A 306 -12.45 6.04 10.71
C ARG A 306 -12.24 6.07 12.21
N SER A 307 -11.58 5.04 12.75
CA SER A 307 -11.20 5.06 14.18
C SER A 307 -9.96 5.91 14.43
N ASN A 308 -9.19 6.18 13.37
CA ASN A 308 -8.01 7.02 13.37
C ASN A 308 -7.79 7.63 11.97
N PHE A 309 -7.52 8.94 11.90
CA PHE A 309 -7.25 9.60 10.62
C PHE A 309 -5.78 9.54 10.17
N SER A 310 -4.86 9.07 11.01
CA SER A 310 -3.45 8.91 10.67
C SER A 310 -3.28 7.95 9.49
N VAL A 311 -2.50 8.36 8.50
CA VAL A 311 -2.10 7.49 7.37
C VAL A 311 -1.25 6.31 7.85
N GLY A 312 -0.54 6.45 8.97
CA GLY A 312 0.35 5.41 9.50
C GLY A 312 -0.38 4.22 10.11
N VAL A 313 -1.59 4.42 10.64
CA VAL A 313 -2.33 3.35 11.33
C VAL A 313 -2.78 2.24 10.37
N PRO A 314 -3.36 2.55 9.18
CA PRO A 314 -3.65 1.53 8.18
C PRO A 314 -2.41 0.75 7.73
N LEU A 315 -1.27 1.43 7.54
CA LEU A 315 -0.01 0.75 7.20
C LEU A 315 0.41 -0.23 8.31
N VAL A 316 0.35 0.20 9.57
CA VAL A 316 0.65 -0.66 10.72
C VAL A 316 -0.31 -1.85 10.76
N ALA A 317 -1.59 -1.65 10.47
CA ALA A 317 -2.56 -2.74 10.37
C ALA A 317 -2.17 -3.77 9.28
N GLU A 318 -1.67 -3.34 8.12
CA GLU A 318 -1.15 -4.26 7.10
C GLU A 318 0.12 -4.98 7.55
N LEU A 319 1.07 -4.27 8.16
CA LEU A 319 2.33 -4.83 8.63
C LEU A 319 2.12 -5.90 9.70
N ILE A 320 1.22 -5.66 10.66
CA ILE A 320 0.96 -6.61 11.75
C ILE A 320 0.22 -7.85 11.23
N LYS A 321 -0.66 -7.70 10.24
CA LYS A 321 -1.32 -8.84 9.57
C LYS A 321 -0.29 -9.71 8.85
N ALA A 322 0.62 -9.07 8.10
CA ALA A 322 1.69 -9.77 7.40
C ALA A 322 2.66 -10.46 8.37
N ALA A 323 3.05 -9.79 9.45
CA ALA A 323 3.92 -10.36 10.49
C ALA A 323 3.27 -11.57 11.15
N ALA A 324 2.01 -11.45 11.60
CA ALA A 324 1.27 -12.52 12.24
C ALA A 324 1.22 -13.80 11.37
N PHE A 325 0.99 -13.66 10.05
CA PHE A 325 0.91 -14.79 9.13
C PHE A 325 2.27 -15.49 8.89
N LYS A 326 3.40 -14.78 9.09
CA LYS A 326 4.75 -15.31 8.83
C LYS A 326 5.40 -15.95 10.04
N LEU A 327 4.91 -15.65 11.25
CA LEU A 327 5.45 -16.19 12.48
C LEU A 327 4.88 -17.60 12.77
N PRO A 328 5.70 -18.51 13.33
CA PRO A 328 5.24 -19.86 13.65
C PRO A 328 4.29 -19.87 14.85
N ALA A 329 3.52 -20.95 14.99
CA ALA A 329 2.58 -21.13 16.09
C ALA A 329 3.27 -21.35 17.44
N GLU A 330 4.34 -22.14 17.44
CA GLU A 330 4.96 -22.64 18.66
C GLU A 330 5.86 -21.57 19.30
N GLY A 331 5.56 -21.24 20.55
CA GLY A 331 6.37 -20.32 21.36
C GLY A 331 6.16 -18.84 21.08
N TRP A 332 5.28 -18.46 20.14
CA TRP A 332 5.00 -17.05 19.84
C TRP A 332 3.65 -16.58 20.41
N ASN A 333 3.64 -15.36 20.94
CA ASN A 333 2.43 -14.65 21.35
C ASN A 333 2.41 -13.21 20.83
N VAL A 334 1.21 -12.64 20.71
CA VAL A 334 1.01 -11.24 20.30
C VAL A 334 0.16 -10.47 21.31
N GLU A 335 0.61 -9.27 21.64
CA GLU A 335 -0.10 -8.34 22.52
C GLU A 335 -0.04 -6.91 21.98
N VAL A 336 -1.04 -6.10 22.35
CA VAL A 336 -1.10 -4.68 21.99
C VAL A 336 -0.96 -3.85 23.26
N THR A 337 -0.10 -2.84 23.22
CA THR A 337 -0.04 -1.81 24.26
C THR A 337 -0.31 -0.44 23.64
N GLU A 338 -0.98 0.43 24.39
CA GLU A 338 -1.28 1.79 23.94
C GLU A 338 -1.11 2.82 25.04
N ILE A 339 -0.59 4.00 24.67
CA ILE A 339 -0.35 5.13 25.58
C ILE A 339 -1.10 6.35 25.05
N HIS A 340 -1.89 6.99 25.91
CA HIS A 340 -2.53 8.27 25.64
C HIS A 340 -2.50 9.17 26.86
N HIS A 341 -2.85 10.44 26.69
CA HIS A 341 -3.01 11.40 27.78
C HIS A 341 -4.04 10.98 28.84
N THR A 342 -3.91 11.52 30.05
CA THR A 342 -4.78 11.23 31.21
C THR A 342 -6.27 11.53 31.00
N LYS A 343 -6.59 12.49 30.12
CA LYS A 343 -7.97 12.92 29.83
C LYS A 343 -8.73 12.01 28.82
N LYS A 344 -8.15 10.90 28.36
CA LYS A 344 -8.80 10.02 27.37
C LYS A 344 -9.73 9.05 28.09
N LEU A 345 -11.01 9.11 27.76
CA LEU A 345 -12.08 8.41 28.49
C LEU A 345 -12.24 6.94 28.07
N ASP A 346 -12.02 6.64 26.80
CA ASP A 346 -12.14 5.30 26.24
C ASP A 346 -10.87 4.48 26.47
N ALA A 347 -11.02 3.22 26.88
CA ALA A 347 -9.95 2.22 26.98
C ALA A 347 -10.52 0.82 26.64
N PRO A 348 -9.84 0.00 25.81
CA PRO A 348 -8.76 0.39 24.88
C PRO A 348 -9.21 1.48 23.89
N SER A 349 -8.28 2.24 23.34
CA SER A 349 -8.62 3.24 22.30
C SER A 349 -9.24 2.60 21.05
N GLY A 350 -9.97 3.42 20.28
CA GLY A 350 -10.50 3.02 18.97
C GLY A 350 -9.43 2.40 18.06
N THR A 351 -8.27 3.03 17.95
CA THR A 351 -7.11 2.50 17.21
C THR A 351 -6.68 1.12 17.72
N ALA A 352 -6.52 0.96 19.05
CA ALA A 352 -6.11 -0.33 19.62
C ALA A 352 -7.13 -1.44 19.31
N LYS A 353 -8.43 -1.12 19.39
CA LYS A 353 -9.51 -2.04 18.99
C LYS A 353 -9.43 -2.42 17.51
N THR A 354 -9.14 -1.45 16.63
CA THR A 354 -8.94 -1.71 15.20
C THR A 354 -7.74 -2.63 14.94
N LEU A 355 -6.60 -2.41 15.61
CA LEU A 355 -5.42 -3.26 15.47
C LEU A 355 -5.66 -4.68 15.99
N VAL A 356 -6.30 -4.81 17.16
CA VAL A 356 -6.72 -6.11 17.73
C VAL A 356 -7.66 -6.85 16.78
N LYS A 357 -8.68 -6.17 16.25
CA LYS A 357 -9.61 -6.76 15.28
C LYS A 357 -8.90 -7.19 14.00
N SER A 358 -7.96 -6.38 13.52
CA SER A 358 -7.17 -6.68 12.32
C SER A 358 -6.30 -7.94 12.50
N LEU A 359 -5.67 -8.09 13.67
CA LEU A 359 -4.93 -9.30 14.03
C LEU A 359 -5.84 -10.51 14.16
N ALA A 360 -6.94 -10.39 14.92
CA ALA A 360 -7.89 -11.48 15.14
C ALA A 360 -8.46 -12.02 13.82
N ALA A 361 -8.74 -11.12 12.86
CA ALA A 361 -9.24 -11.47 11.53
C ALA A 361 -8.26 -12.31 10.70
N THR A 362 -6.96 -12.34 11.04
CA THR A 362 -5.98 -13.18 10.33
C THR A 362 -6.13 -14.67 10.63
N GLY A 363 -6.65 -15.03 11.81
CA GLY A 363 -6.63 -16.41 12.30
C GLY A 363 -5.22 -17.01 12.42
N ALA A 364 -4.17 -16.17 12.49
CA ALA A 364 -2.81 -16.67 12.47
C ALA A 364 -2.45 -17.46 13.74
N PRO A 365 -1.60 -18.50 13.64
CA PRO A 365 -1.33 -19.38 14.77
C PRO A 365 -0.67 -18.70 15.98
N CYS A 366 0.10 -17.62 15.77
CA CYS A 366 0.75 -16.85 16.83
C CYS A 366 -0.23 -16.09 17.75
N LEU A 367 -1.54 -16.07 17.42
CA LEU A 367 -2.59 -15.55 18.30
C LEU A 367 -3.02 -16.55 19.38
N GLY A 368 -2.55 -17.81 19.28
CA GLY A 368 -2.92 -18.88 20.18
C GLY A 368 -4.35 -19.40 19.95
N PRO A 369 -4.78 -20.42 20.73
CA PRO A 369 -6.03 -21.15 20.50
C PRO A 369 -7.31 -20.31 20.65
N SER A 370 -7.27 -19.24 21.45
CA SER A 370 -8.42 -18.37 21.66
C SER A 370 -8.60 -17.34 20.53
N GLY A 371 -7.56 -17.07 19.74
CA GLY A 371 -7.54 -15.98 18.76
C GLY A 371 -7.70 -14.58 19.38
N GLN A 372 -7.67 -14.47 20.71
CA GLN A 372 -7.84 -13.20 21.42
C GLN A 372 -6.49 -12.52 21.59
N VAL A 373 -6.41 -11.25 21.17
CA VAL A 373 -5.21 -10.43 21.34
C VAL A 373 -5.42 -9.47 22.52
N PRO A 374 -4.69 -9.63 23.64
CA PRO A 374 -4.76 -8.71 24.76
C PRO A 374 -4.38 -7.28 24.35
N ALA A 375 -5.07 -6.30 24.94
CA ALA A 375 -4.76 -4.88 24.75
C ALA A 375 -4.63 -4.17 26.10
N HIS A 376 -3.49 -3.54 26.33
CA HIS A 376 -3.16 -2.85 27.58
C HIS A 376 -3.13 -1.34 27.38
N SER A 377 -3.78 -0.60 28.28
CA SER A 377 -4.00 0.84 28.13
C SER A 377 -3.29 1.63 29.22
N LEU A 378 -2.34 2.47 28.84
CA LEU A 378 -1.66 3.41 29.72
C LEU A 378 -2.20 4.83 29.50
N ARG A 379 -2.31 5.58 30.59
CA ARG A 379 -2.76 6.98 30.60
C ARG A 379 -1.67 7.86 31.22
N LEU A 380 -0.80 8.41 30.38
CA LEU A 380 0.42 9.10 30.79
C LEU A 380 0.44 10.54 30.26
N GLY A 381 0.66 11.49 31.17
CA GLY A 381 0.90 12.89 30.85
C GLY A 381 -0.07 13.48 29.82
N ASP A 382 0.50 14.13 28.82
CA ASP A 382 -0.18 14.78 27.70
C ASP A 382 -0.07 13.98 26.39
N GLU A 383 0.27 12.69 26.47
CA GLU A 383 0.59 11.91 25.29
C GLU A 383 -0.51 11.89 24.22
N VAL A 384 -0.10 12.11 22.97
CA VAL A 384 -1.04 12.23 21.86
C VAL A 384 -1.60 10.86 21.51
N GLY A 385 -0.74 9.86 21.40
CA GLY A 385 -1.10 8.48 21.10
C GLY A 385 0.12 7.68 20.64
N GLN A 386 0.37 6.56 21.30
CA GLN A 386 1.32 5.54 20.87
C GLN A 386 0.63 4.19 20.90
N HIS A 387 0.87 3.37 19.88
CA HIS A 387 0.38 2.01 19.76
C HIS A 387 1.54 1.10 19.42
N THR A 388 1.78 0.11 20.25
CA THR A 388 2.82 -0.88 20.05
C THR A 388 2.19 -2.26 19.95
N VAL A 389 2.48 -2.97 18.86
CA VAL A 389 2.11 -4.37 18.67
C VAL A 389 3.37 -5.20 18.89
N LEU A 390 3.36 -6.06 19.90
CA LEU A 390 4.49 -6.88 20.32
C LEU A 390 4.24 -8.32 19.89
N PHE A 391 5.15 -8.87 19.10
CA PHE A 391 5.26 -10.31 18.87
C PHE A 391 6.48 -10.82 19.63
N ALA A 392 6.29 -11.74 20.56
CA ALA A 392 7.39 -12.29 21.36
C ALA A 392 7.51 -13.80 21.12
N GLY A 393 8.74 -14.28 20.95
CA GLY A 393 9.08 -15.69 20.77
C GLY A 393 10.30 -16.07 21.62
N PRO A 394 10.77 -17.33 21.55
CA PRO A 394 11.94 -17.76 22.30
C PRO A 394 13.20 -17.00 21.90
N GLY A 395 13.72 -16.15 22.79
CA GLY A 395 14.97 -15.41 22.59
C GLY A 395 14.89 -14.14 21.75
N GLU A 396 13.70 -13.78 21.25
CA GLU A 396 13.51 -12.58 20.43
C GLU A 396 12.14 -11.92 20.59
N ARG A 397 12.05 -10.65 20.20
CA ARG A 397 10.81 -9.88 20.19
C ARG A 397 10.81 -8.90 19.02
N ILE A 398 9.67 -8.80 18.35
CA ILE A 398 9.41 -7.83 17.29
C ILE A 398 8.40 -6.81 17.82
N GLU A 399 8.72 -5.53 17.69
CA GLU A 399 7.85 -4.43 18.08
C GLU A 399 7.52 -3.58 16.85
N ILE A 400 6.23 -3.43 16.57
CA ILE A 400 5.74 -2.53 15.53
C ILE A 400 5.07 -1.35 16.25
N VAL A 401 5.70 -0.18 16.18
CA VAL A 401 5.29 1.02 16.91
C VAL A 401 4.75 2.07 15.96
N HIS A 402 3.54 2.55 16.24
CA HIS A 402 3.02 3.81 15.72
C HIS A 402 3.03 4.85 16.82
N GLN A 403 3.60 6.02 16.55
CA GLN A 403 3.58 7.14 17.48
C GLN A 403 3.13 8.41 16.77
N ALA A 404 2.06 9.00 17.26
CA ALA A 404 1.65 10.34 16.86
C ALA A 404 2.38 11.35 17.74
N THR A 405 3.30 12.13 17.17
CA THR A 405 4.04 13.15 17.92
C THR A 405 3.25 14.45 18.09
N ARG A 406 2.18 14.63 17.29
CA ARG A 406 1.36 15.85 17.30
C ARG A 406 -0.06 15.57 16.76
N ARG A 407 -1.06 16.31 17.22
CA ARG A 407 -2.49 16.06 16.88
C ARG A 407 -2.85 16.44 15.44
N GLU A 408 -2.07 17.32 14.82
CA GLU A 408 -2.26 17.82 13.46
C GLU A 408 -2.22 16.69 12.42
N VAL A 409 -1.52 15.58 12.70
CA VAL A 409 -1.52 14.41 11.81
C VAL A 409 -2.92 13.86 11.58
N PHE A 410 -3.80 13.92 12.59
CA PHE A 410 -5.19 13.48 12.47
C PHE A 410 -6.04 14.49 11.73
N ALA A 411 -5.73 15.79 11.86
CA ALA A 411 -6.44 16.85 11.13
C ALA A 411 -6.12 16.77 9.63
N ILE A 412 -4.85 16.67 9.26
CA ILE A 412 -4.39 16.46 7.88
C ILE A 412 -5.04 15.20 7.29
N GLY A 413 -5.06 14.11 8.08
CA GLY A 413 -5.70 12.86 7.70
C GLY A 413 -7.21 13.00 7.47
N ALA A 414 -7.93 13.73 8.34
CA ALA A 414 -9.36 13.95 8.21
C ALA A 414 -9.70 14.74 6.94
N VAL A 415 -8.90 15.76 6.61
CA VAL A 415 -9.03 16.53 5.36
C VAL A 415 -8.79 15.66 4.14
N ARG A 416 -7.76 14.79 4.19
CA ARG A 416 -7.51 13.81 3.13
C ARG A 416 -8.67 12.82 2.96
N VAL A 417 -9.22 12.30 4.05
CA VAL A 417 -10.38 11.39 3.97
C VAL A 417 -11.59 12.12 3.41
N ALA A 418 -11.83 13.37 3.82
CA ALA A 418 -12.94 14.18 3.32
C ALA A 418 -12.83 14.48 1.82
N THR A 419 -11.65 14.85 1.33
CA THR A 419 -11.45 15.10 -0.11
C THR A 419 -11.73 13.87 -0.97
N GLN A 420 -11.57 12.66 -0.41
CA GLN A 420 -11.91 11.39 -1.08
C GLN A 420 -13.37 10.96 -0.86
N ALA A 421 -13.96 11.32 0.27
CA ALA A 421 -15.29 10.85 0.67
C ALA A 421 -16.40 11.32 -0.28
N ALA A 422 -16.25 12.51 -0.89
CA ALA A 422 -17.21 13.05 -1.84
C ALA A 422 -17.40 12.16 -3.09
N SER A 423 -16.37 11.41 -3.48
CA SER A 423 -16.36 10.52 -4.65
C SER A 423 -16.58 9.04 -4.30
N LEU A 424 -16.77 8.69 -3.02
CA LEU A 424 -17.06 7.31 -2.64
C LEU A 424 -18.46 6.89 -3.13
N PRO A 425 -18.66 5.61 -3.49
CA PRO A 425 -19.99 5.09 -3.75
C PRO A 425 -20.82 5.11 -2.46
N LEU A 426 -22.16 5.03 -2.61
CA LEU A 426 -23.07 4.87 -1.47
C LEU A 426 -22.67 3.64 -0.63
N GLY A 427 -22.79 3.77 0.69
CA GLY A 427 -22.41 2.72 1.63
C GLY A 427 -21.58 3.22 2.81
N LEU A 428 -21.46 2.34 3.80
CA LEU A 428 -20.66 2.54 5.00
C LEU A 428 -19.26 1.96 4.75
N HIS A 429 -18.27 2.85 4.66
CA HIS A 429 -16.86 2.52 4.41
C HIS A 429 -16.08 2.62 5.72
N SER A 430 -15.82 1.51 6.41
CA SER A 430 -15.00 1.47 7.63
C SER A 430 -13.56 1.05 7.36
N ASP A 431 -12.67 1.31 8.31
CA ASP A 431 -11.32 0.69 8.38
C ASP A 431 -11.38 -0.85 8.53
#